data_AF-A0AAD2YWG9-F1
#
_entry.id   AF-A0AAD2YWG9-F1
#
_cell.length_a   1.000
_cell.length_b   1.000
_cell.length_c   1.000
_cell.angle_alpha   90.00
_cell.angle_beta   90.00
_cell.angle_gamma   90.00
#
_symmetry.space_group_name_H-M   'P 1'
#
loop_
_entity.id
_entity.type
_entity.pdbx_description
1 polymer ?
#
loop_
_entity_poly.entity_id
_entity_poly.type
_entity_poly.pdbx_seq_one_letter_code
_entity_poly.pdbx_strand_id
1 'polypeptide(L)'
;MTLKRACSLLTVKSFSEDERVITGIASTPSPDRDGDILEPEGAEFGSTIPFLWQHDHSRPVGQCTVRRVREGLEITAMLVKPVPDMPSQLAARLDEVWAAIKTGLVRGLSVGFRPHEYTYLDGGGLHFLRWELMEVSAVTVPANAECTIRTIKSYD
;
A
#
# COMPACT_ATOMS: atom_id res chain seq x y z
N MET A 1 11.61 -40.76 30.63
CA MET A 1 11.54 -40.32 29.22
C MET A 1 10.08 -40.05 28.88
N THR A 2 9.60 -38.95 28.28
CA THR A 2 10.06 -37.59 28.05
C THR A 2 8.75 -36.85 27.77
N LEU A 3 8.33 -35.91 28.63
CA LEU A 3 7.15 -35.07 28.38
C LEU A 3 7.52 -34.06 27.28
N LYS A 4 7.04 -34.29 26.06
CA LYS A 4 7.09 -33.28 24.99
C LYS A 4 6.07 -32.19 25.32
N ARG A 5 6.52 -31.15 26.03
CA ARG A 5 5.79 -29.87 26.09
C ARG A 5 6.08 -29.13 24.80
N ALA A 6 5.12 -29.10 23.88
CA ALA A 6 5.13 -28.16 22.77
C ALA A 6 4.91 -26.77 23.35
N CYS A 7 5.99 -25.99 23.51
CA CYS A 7 5.88 -24.56 23.72
C CYS A 7 5.60 -23.94 22.36
N SER A 8 4.34 -23.61 22.09
CA SER A 8 4.00 -22.68 21.02
C SER A 8 4.65 -21.35 21.39
N LEU A 9 5.71 -20.97 20.67
CA LEU A 9 6.20 -19.60 20.63
C LEU A 9 5.07 -18.76 20.02
N LEU A 10 4.21 -18.24 20.89
CA LEU A 10 3.35 -17.13 20.53
C LEU A 10 4.29 -15.93 20.34
N THR A 11 4.73 -15.70 19.10
CA THR A 11 5.29 -14.42 18.72
C THR A 11 4.13 -13.43 18.76
N VAL A 12 3.85 -12.92 19.95
CA VAL A 12 3.02 -11.75 20.13
C VAL A 12 3.77 -10.62 19.41
N LYS A 13 3.34 -10.32 18.18
CA LYS A 13 3.62 -9.01 17.59
C LYS A 13 2.90 -8.03 18.51
N SER A 14 3.62 -7.46 19.45
CA SER A 14 3.12 -6.35 20.27
C SER A 14 2.60 -5.31 19.29
N PHE A 15 1.28 -5.13 19.24
CA PHE A 15 0.71 -3.95 18.59
C PHE A 15 1.10 -2.78 19.49
N SER A 16 1.97 -1.94 18.95
CA SER A 16 2.36 -0.70 19.61
C SER A 16 1.17 0.25 19.50
N GLU A 17 0.72 0.84 20.60
CA GLU A 17 -0.42 1.78 20.62
C GLU A 17 -0.14 3.10 19.87
N ASP A 18 1.07 3.24 19.31
CA ASP A 18 1.68 4.46 18.79
C ASP A 18 2.01 4.38 17.28
N GLU A 19 1.33 3.47 16.56
CA GLU A 19 1.62 3.13 15.15
C GLU A 19 0.99 4.11 14.13
N ARG A 20 1.74 4.43 13.06
CA ARG A 20 1.22 5.18 11.89
C ARG A 20 0.69 4.19 10.85
N VAL A 21 -0.56 3.75 11.02
CA VAL A 21 -1.17 2.71 10.16
C VAL A 21 -2.34 3.27 9.38
N ILE A 22 -2.39 2.93 8.09
CA ILE A 22 -3.54 3.21 7.23
C ILE A 22 -4.05 1.94 6.58
N THR A 23 -5.34 1.91 6.26
CA THR A 23 -5.92 0.91 5.35
C THR A 23 -6.67 1.58 4.21
N GLY A 24 -6.73 0.92 3.07
CA GLY A 24 -7.42 1.46 1.90
C GLY A 24 -7.43 0.49 0.73
N ILE A 25 -8.07 0.91 -0.36
CA ILE A 25 -8.09 0.16 -1.62
C ILE A 25 -7.06 0.77 -2.56
N ALA A 26 -6.12 -0.06 -3.04
CA ALA A 26 -5.03 0.37 -3.91
C ALA A 26 -5.28 0.06 -5.40
N SER A 27 -6.16 -0.91 -5.70
CA SER A 27 -6.60 -1.19 -7.07
C SER A 27 -8.03 -1.76 -7.04
N THR A 28 -8.86 -1.41 -8.01
CA THR A 28 -10.16 -2.04 -8.28
C THR A 28 -10.17 -2.55 -9.73
N PRO A 29 -11.13 -3.41 -10.13
CA PRO A 29 -11.24 -3.85 -11.52
C PRO A 29 -11.93 -2.81 -12.43
N SER A 30 -12.21 -1.59 -11.94
CA SER A 30 -12.76 -0.54 -12.80
C SER A 30 -11.67 0.08 -13.68
N PRO A 31 -12.02 0.54 -14.90
CA PRO A 31 -11.09 1.29 -15.74
C PRO A 31 -10.53 2.50 -15.00
N ASP A 32 -9.22 2.68 -15.08
CA ASP A 32 -8.54 3.85 -14.53
C ASP A 32 -8.70 5.08 -15.44
N ARG A 33 -8.07 6.19 -15.05
CA ARG A 33 -8.13 7.45 -15.81
C ARG A 33 -7.48 7.38 -17.20
N ASP A 34 -6.59 6.41 -17.43
CA ASP A 34 -5.95 6.17 -18.72
C ASP A 34 -6.73 5.12 -19.56
N GLY A 35 -7.78 4.53 -18.98
CA GLY A 35 -8.63 3.52 -19.59
C GLY A 35 -8.14 2.09 -19.35
N ASP A 36 -7.12 1.91 -18.54
CA ASP A 36 -6.53 0.62 -18.25
C ASP A 36 -7.31 -0.11 -17.15
N ILE A 37 -7.36 -1.44 -17.23
CA ILE A 37 -7.95 -2.32 -16.21
C ILE A 37 -6.86 -3.22 -15.66
N LEU A 38 -6.67 -3.23 -14.34
CA LEU A 38 -5.80 -4.17 -13.66
C LEU A 38 -6.67 -5.27 -13.02
N GLU A 39 -6.63 -6.49 -13.56
CA GLU A 39 -7.38 -7.63 -13.04
C GLU A 39 -6.85 -8.02 -11.64
N PRO A 40 -7.65 -7.86 -10.56
CA PRO A 40 -7.17 -8.15 -9.20
C PRO A 40 -6.79 -9.61 -8.99
N GLU A 41 -7.44 -10.55 -9.68
CA GLU A 41 -7.08 -11.97 -9.60
C GLU A 41 -5.69 -12.23 -10.19
N GLY A 42 -5.32 -11.49 -11.24
CA GLY A 42 -4.02 -11.52 -11.91
C GLY A 42 -2.84 -10.90 -11.17
N ALA A 43 -3.09 -10.26 -10.02
CA ALA A 43 -2.08 -9.50 -9.29
C ALA A 43 -1.09 -10.42 -8.55
N GLU A 44 0.18 -10.37 -8.89
CA GLU A 44 1.26 -11.08 -8.21
C GLU A 44 1.96 -10.14 -7.23
N PHE A 45 2.01 -10.49 -5.95
CA PHE A 45 2.62 -9.64 -4.92
C PHE A 45 3.30 -10.45 -3.82
N GLY A 46 4.41 -9.90 -3.32
CA GLY A 46 5.13 -10.44 -2.17
C GLY A 46 4.41 -10.20 -0.84
N SER A 47 4.98 -10.76 0.24
CA SER A 47 4.44 -10.62 1.60
C SER A 47 4.60 -9.19 2.17
N THR A 48 5.44 -8.36 1.56
CA THR A 48 5.70 -6.99 1.97
C THR A 48 6.02 -6.16 0.75
N ILE A 49 5.27 -5.08 0.53
CA ILE A 49 5.39 -4.17 -0.60
C ILE A 49 5.88 -2.80 -0.10
N PRO A 50 6.82 -2.14 -0.78
CA PRO A 50 7.21 -0.77 -0.44
C PRO A 50 6.02 0.18 -0.48
N PHE A 51 5.88 1.02 0.55
CA PHE A 51 4.91 2.10 0.57
C PHE A 51 5.62 3.43 0.32
N LEU A 52 5.26 4.10 -0.78
CA LEU A 52 5.93 5.31 -1.24
C LEU A 52 5.03 6.54 -1.14
N TRP A 53 5.63 7.68 -1.50
CA TRP A 53 4.96 8.97 -1.60
C TRP A 53 5.04 9.45 -3.05
N GLN A 54 3.89 9.68 -3.68
CA GLN A 54 3.80 10.25 -5.04
C GLN A 54 4.69 9.52 -6.07
N HIS A 55 4.78 8.18 -5.97
CA HIS A 55 5.61 7.36 -6.85
C HIS A 55 7.12 7.69 -6.81
N ASP A 56 7.61 8.35 -5.77
CA ASP A 56 9.06 8.59 -5.61
C ASP A 56 9.76 7.33 -5.11
N HIS A 57 10.24 6.52 -6.06
CA HIS A 57 10.98 5.28 -5.82
C HIS A 57 12.31 5.48 -5.07
N SER A 58 12.85 6.71 -5.04
CA SER A 58 14.08 7.00 -4.31
C SER A 58 13.84 7.26 -2.82
N ARG A 59 12.57 7.46 -2.42
CA ARG A 59 12.17 7.90 -1.09
C ARG A 59 10.95 7.11 -0.58
N PRO A 60 11.12 5.84 -0.17
CA PRO A 60 10.06 5.07 0.49
C PRO A 60 9.73 5.64 1.88
N VAL A 61 8.47 5.53 2.31
CA VAL A 61 7.98 6.07 3.60
C VAL A 61 7.47 4.99 4.56
N GLY A 62 7.34 3.76 4.06
CA GLY A 62 6.84 2.64 4.85
C GLY A 62 6.79 1.36 4.03
N GLN A 63 5.98 0.43 4.52
CA GLN A 63 5.69 -0.83 3.85
C GLN A 63 4.21 -1.16 4.02
N CYS A 64 3.66 -1.94 3.10
CA CYS A 64 2.30 -2.45 3.22
C CYS A 64 2.20 -3.94 2.96
N THR A 65 1.16 -4.53 3.53
CA THR A 65 0.66 -5.85 3.14
C THR A 65 -0.57 -5.69 2.28
N VAL A 66 -0.79 -6.65 1.39
CA VAL A 66 -1.88 -6.63 0.41
C VAL A 66 -2.73 -7.88 0.59
N ARG A 67 -4.05 -7.72 0.47
CA ARG A 67 -5.00 -8.83 0.38
C ARG A 67 -5.98 -8.58 -0.75
N ARG A 68 -6.41 -9.67 -1.39
CA ARG A 68 -7.55 -9.63 -2.31
C ARG A 68 -8.84 -9.55 -1.50
N VAL A 69 -9.73 -8.68 -1.92
CA VAL A 69 -11.09 -8.50 -1.42
C VAL A 69 -12.04 -8.37 -2.60
N ARG A 70 -13.35 -8.40 -2.33
CA ARG A 70 -14.37 -8.30 -3.39
C ARG A 70 -14.24 -7.02 -4.22
N GLU A 71 -13.81 -5.92 -3.59
CA GLU A 71 -13.63 -4.62 -4.24
C GLU A 71 -12.31 -4.51 -5.06
N GLY A 72 -11.38 -5.46 -4.92
CA GLY A 72 -10.07 -5.43 -5.55
C GLY A 72 -8.93 -5.71 -4.57
N LEU A 73 -7.90 -4.87 -4.55
CA LEU A 73 -6.74 -5.02 -3.66
C LEU A 73 -6.82 -4.05 -2.49
N GLU A 74 -6.98 -4.61 -1.28
CA GLU A 74 -6.93 -3.86 -0.04
C GLU A 74 -5.55 -3.94 0.60
N ILE A 75 -5.07 -2.81 1.10
CA ILE A 75 -3.76 -2.69 1.74
C ILE A 75 -3.87 -2.31 3.21
N THR A 76 -2.89 -2.74 3.98
CA THR A 76 -2.58 -2.18 5.29
C THR A 76 -1.15 -1.65 5.22
N ALA A 77 -0.98 -0.32 5.22
CA ALA A 77 0.35 0.31 5.21
C ALA A 77 0.74 0.78 6.60
N MET A 78 2.00 0.55 6.95
CA MET A 78 2.65 1.04 8.14
C MET A 78 3.74 2.03 7.73
N LEU A 79 3.53 3.31 8.07
CA LEU A 79 4.48 4.37 7.80
C LEU A 79 5.51 4.44 8.94
N VAL A 80 6.76 4.74 8.59
CA VAL A 80 7.83 4.88 9.58
C VAL A 80 7.61 6.15 10.39
N LYS A 81 7.59 6.02 11.72
CA LYS A 81 7.61 7.15 12.65
C LYS A 81 9.07 7.62 12.82
N PRO A 82 9.35 8.93 12.76
CA PRO A 82 10.67 9.44 13.10
C PRO A 82 11.07 9.05 14.53
N VAL A 83 12.34 8.73 14.71
CA VAL A 83 12.96 8.44 16.01
C VAL A 83 14.09 9.43 16.26
N PRO A 84 14.53 9.62 17.52
CA PRO A 84 15.73 10.38 17.81
C PRO A 84 16.91 9.92 16.95
N ASP A 85 17.77 10.86 16.56
CA ASP A 85 18.98 10.63 15.74
C ASP A 85 18.75 10.23 14.27
N MET A 86 17.50 10.17 13.80
CA MET A 86 17.21 10.01 12.38
C MET A 86 17.70 11.25 11.58
N PRO A 87 18.25 11.08 10.36
CA PRO A 87 18.63 12.22 9.51
C PRO A 87 17.47 13.22 9.35
N SER A 88 17.75 14.51 9.57
CA SER A 88 16.71 15.55 9.66
C SER A 88 15.78 15.60 8.44
N GLN A 89 16.34 15.43 7.23
CA GLN A 89 15.56 15.40 5.99
C GLN A 89 14.66 14.16 5.90
N LEU A 90 15.11 13.01 6.41
CA LEU A 90 14.30 11.80 6.44
C LEU A 90 13.14 11.95 7.43
N ALA A 91 13.42 12.44 8.64
CA ALA A 91 12.42 12.69 9.67
C ALA A 91 11.35 13.68 9.17
N ALA A 92 11.78 14.82 8.60
CA ALA A 92 10.88 15.84 8.07
C ALA A 92 9.94 15.28 6.98
N ARG A 93 10.48 14.49 6.05
CA ARG A 93 9.67 13.84 5.00
C ARG A 93 8.63 12.87 5.58
N LEU A 94 9.02 12.03 6.54
CA LEU A 94 8.10 11.08 7.16
C LEU A 94 6.97 11.78 7.93
N ASP A 95 7.27 12.90 8.59
CA ASP A 95 6.28 13.74 9.26
C ASP A 95 5.38 14.50 8.29
N GLU A 96 5.94 15.07 7.22
CA GLU A 96 5.19 15.74 6.16
C GLU A 96 4.17 14.80 5.52
N VAL A 97 4.61 13.60 5.12
CA VAL A 97 3.73 12.60 4.49
C VAL A 97 2.62 12.18 5.44
N TRP A 98 2.97 11.92 6.71
CA TRP A 98 1.98 11.58 7.72
C TRP A 98 0.96 12.69 7.96
N ALA A 99 1.42 13.94 8.07
CA ALA A 99 0.56 15.11 8.24
C ALA A 99 -0.35 15.32 7.03
N ALA A 100 0.17 15.18 5.80
CA ALA A 100 -0.61 15.31 4.58
C ALA A 100 -1.72 14.26 4.47
N ILE A 101 -1.47 13.02 4.92
CA ILE A 101 -2.48 11.96 4.99
C ILE A 101 -3.52 12.28 6.08
N LYS A 102 -3.09 12.60 7.31
CA LYS A 102 -3.99 12.94 8.43
C LYS A 102 -4.92 14.11 8.13
N THR A 103 -4.40 15.13 7.45
CA THR A 103 -5.16 16.34 7.09
C THR A 103 -6.01 16.16 5.83
N GLY A 104 -5.87 15.04 5.13
CA GLY A 104 -6.62 14.74 3.90
C GLY A 104 -6.15 15.53 2.69
N LEU A 105 -4.96 16.16 2.72
CA LEU A 105 -4.31 16.72 1.54
C LEU A 105 -3.95 15.62 0.54
N VAL A 106 -3.61 14.44 1.05
CA VAL A 106 -3.42 13.22 0.25
C VAL A 106 -4.33 12.12 0.77
N ARG A 107 -5.21 11.63 -0.11
CA ARG A 107 -6.22 10.62 0.22
C ARG A 107 -6.25 9.45 -0.75
N GLY A 108 -5.55 9.54 -1.88
CA GLY A 108 -5.53 8.49 -2.89
C GLY A 108 -4.49 7.42 -2.58
N LEU A 109 -4.73 6.23 -3.12
CA LEU A 109 -3.74 5.17 -3.24
C LEU A 109 -3.59 4.83 -4.71
N SER A 110 -2.36 4.57 -5.14
CA SER A 110 -2.06 4.10 -6.49
C SER A 110 -1.03 2.99 -6.43
N VAL A 111 -1.07 2.11 -7.43
CA VAL A 111 -0.08 1.04 -7.59
C VAL A 111 0.90 1.39 -8.70
N GLY A 112 2.13 0.95 -8.52
CA GLY A 112 3.16 0.85 -9.52
C GLY A 112 3.37 -0.62 -9.80
N PHE A 113 3.34 -1.00 -11.07
CA PHE A 113 3.26 -2.40 -11.47
C PHE A 113 4.09 -2.69 -12.72
N ARG A 114 4.36 -3.97 -12.92
CA ARG A 114 4.97 -4.50 -14.14
C ARG A 114 3.98 -5.44 -14.82
N PRO A 115 3.61 -5.19 -16.09
CA PRO A 115 2.73 -6.10 -16.82
C PRO A 115 3.45 -7.40 -17.19
N HIS A 116 2.70 -8.51 -17.15
CA HIS A 116 3.15 -9.81 -17.65
C HIS A 116 2.26 -10.31 -18.80
N GLU A 117 0.97 -10.06 -18.71
CA GLU A 117 -0.02 -10.46 -19.71
C GLU A 117 -1.13 -9.40 -19.80
N TYR A 118 -1.47 -8.98 -21.01
CA TYR A 118 -2.51 -7.99 -21.24
C TYR A 118 -3.19 -8.16 -22.60
N THR A 119 -4.38 -7.58 -22.73
CA THR A 119 -5.11 -7.45 -23.99
C THR A 119 -5.48 -5.99 -24.25
N TYR A 120 -5.79 -5.66 -25.50
CA TYR A 120 -6.30 -4.33 -25.86
C TYR A 120 -7.82 -4.28 -25.64
N LEU A 121 -8.31 -3.15 -25.12
CA LEU A 121 -9.74 -2.89 -24.99
C LEU A 121 -10.27 -2.15 -26.23
N ASP A 122 -11.48 -2.49 -26.68
CA ASP A 122 -12.10 -1.91 -27.88
C ASP A 122 -12.30 -0.38 -27.79
N GLY A 123 -12.31 0.18 -26.56
CA GLY A 123 -12.46 1.62 -26.28
C GLY A 123 -11.14 2.37 -26.04
N GLY A 124 -10.00 1.70 -26.21
CA GLY A 124 -8.69 2.20 -25.78
C GLY A 124 -8.33 1.70 -24.38
N GLY A 125 -7.04 1.77 -24.05
CA GLY A 125 -6.46 1.18 -22.84
C GLY A 125 -6.14 -0.31 -22.97
N LEU A 126 -5.56 -0.84 -21.90
CA LEU A 126 -5.09 -2.20 -21.76
C LEU A 126 -5.80 -2.89 -20.60
N HIS A 127 -6.17 -4.15 -20.79
CA HIS A 127 -6.61 -5.01 -19.71
C HIS A 127 -5.45 -5.92 -19.28
N PHE A 128 -4.82 -5.60 -18.16
CA PHE A 128 -3.74 -6.37 -17.56
C PHE A 128 -4.30 -7.58 -16.83
N LEU A 129 -4.21 -8.75 -17.48
CA LEU A 129 -4.69 -10.03 -16.98
C LEU A 129 -3.75 -10.65 -15.95
N ARG A 130 -2.44 -10.40 -16.07
CA ARG A 130 -1.42 -10.78 -15.07
C ARG A 130 -0.36 -9.70 -14.97
N TRP A 131 0.00 -9.36 -13.74
CA TRP A 131 0.89 -8.24 -13.46
C TRP A 131 1.51 -8.38 -12.07
N GLU A 132 2.74 -7.90 -11.93
CA GLU A 132 3.46 -7.84 -10.66
C GLU A 132 3.24 -6.49 -10.00
N LEU A 133 2.73 -6.48 -8.77
CA LEU A 133 2.65 -5.29 -7.94
C LEU A 133 4.03 -4.97 -7.37
N MET A 134 4.61 -3.85 -7.78
CA MET A 134 5.96 -3.45 -7.40
C MET A 134 5.96 -2.52 -6.19
N GLU A 135 5.01 -1.61 -6.11
CA GLU A 135 4.89 -0.63 -5.03
C GLU A 135 3.44 -0.16 -4.84
N VAL A 136 3.16 0.44 -3.69
CA VAL A 136 1.93 1.19 -3.45
C VAL A 136 2.29 2.58 -2.94
N SER A 137 1.68 3.62 -3.51
CA SER A 137 1.94 5.01 -3.16
C SER A 137 0.73 5.70 -2.56
N ALA A 138 0.95 6.52 -1.53
CA ALA A 138 0.04 7.60 -1.18
C ALA A 138 0.16 8.72 -2.25
N VAL A 139 -0.96 9.09 -2.87
CA VAL A 139 -1.00 10.04 -3.99
C VAL A 139 -2.14 11.04 -3.87
N THR A 140 -1.91 12.26 -4.38
CA THR A 140 -2.97 13.28 -4.42
C THR A 140 -4.07 12.89 -5.40
N VAL A 141 -3.70 12.32 -6.54
CA VAL A 141 -4.61 11.86 -7.59
C VAL A 141 -4.21 10.43 -7.96
N PRO A 142 -5.04 9.42 -7.64
CA PRO A 142 -4.76 8.03 -8.04
C PRO A 142 -4.96 7.84 -9.54
N ALA A 143 -4.38 6.82 -10.16
CA ALA A 143 -4.75 6.44 -11.53
C ALA A 143 -6.19 5.92 -11.53
N ASN A 144 -6.47 4.88 -10.75
CA ASN A 144 -7.81 4.35 -10.51
C ASN A 144 -8.60 5.26 -9.55
N ALA A 145 -9.73 5.82 -10.02
CA ALA A 145 -10.47 6.87 -9.31
C ALA A 145 -11.15 6.41 -8.02
N GLU A 146 -11.37 5.11 -7.85
CA GLU A 146 -12.03 4.54 -6.67
C GLU A 146 -11.03 4.22 -5.54
N CYS A 147 -9.73 4.27 -5.83
CA CYS A 147 -8.68 3.93 -4.88
C CYS A 147 -8.43 5.06 -3.87
N THR A 148 -8.57 4.73 -2.58
CA THR A 148 -8.60 5.71 -1.50
C THR A 148 -8.14 5.11 -0.18
N ILE A 149 -7.58 5.98 0.67
CA ILE A 149 -7.33 5.71 2.09
C ILE A 149 -8.68 5.73 2.82
N ARG A 150 -9.00 4.61 3.47
CA ARG A 150 -10.29 4.40 4.16
C ARG A 150 -10.19 4.62 5.66
N THR A 151 -9.12 4.14 6.28
CA THR A 151 -8.90 4.31 7.73
C THR A 151 -7.50 4.81 7.99
N ILE A 152 -7.40 5.66 9.02
CA ILE A 152 -6.14 6.15 9.58
C ILE A 152 -6.20 5.82 11.06
N LYS A 153 -5.28 4.99 11.51
CA LYS A 153 -5.13 4.64 12.93
C LYS A 153 -3.87 5.32 13.44
N SER A 154 -4.06 6.13 14.47
CA SER A 154 -3.00 6.74 15.27
C SER A 154 -3.56 7.22 16.59
N TYR A 155 -2.73 7.18 17.63
CA TYR A 155 -2.95 7.95 18.84
C TYR A 155 -2.23 9.30 18.75
N ASP A 156 -2.84 10.34 19.32
CA ASP A 156 -2.21 11.65 19.54
C ASP A 156 -1.49 11.67 20.90
#